data_AF-A0A925XJP5-F1
#
_entry.id   AF-A0A925XJP5-F1
#
_cell.length_a   1.000
_cell.length_b   1.000
_cell.length_c   1.000
_cell.angle_alpha   90.00
_cell.angle_beta   90.00
_cell.angle_gamma   90.00
#
_symmetry.space_group_name_H-M   'P 1'
#
loop_
_entity.id
_entity.type
_entity.pdbx_description
1 polymer ?
#
loop_
_entity_poly.entity_id
_entity_poly.type
_entity_poly.pdbx_seq_one_letter_code
_entity_poly.pdbx_strand_id
1 'polypeptide(L)'
;MSDLKGIQSASMMAAMGMPPAAQQFKGLVVARSKKPLSQSAILQASPELKSVDHSGKSYFLLPTPPGPPGQPAVEVGGWVADANTFVMGGVNELKAAMDKGETVSPRKELSFVDATSHIVLVVAPKDPQAMRQGQPPPSMPGMPPQIAEMQQAINESMQGFGLGINIRGGFDLQTSLLLKDSAGAAKVKTGLEAALAEGRKQFDAIKATAPPLLGDLGQMLIDNLKITEQSQVVKVTTNIPDSAQPQLEQLPPLLMVMAMTGGLNPLAGGPGSPGAGPGPAGLSPPAIGEMKKPGETEPVEAAKAEGLPDGMTLSAKLSWSEFPNRSADGKETIPIQLMLDTKGEGLDTICAFGQITMKRMTLEGGETLKSTRNTLMIGPDPLRTLVPFDADDQVRIDHPEGTLRVKYLVEPPSGTAEKIAALEGTFKYLTSEKSDEFTIDEVAKTALKPLADPELKSAGVKLLLKPGNPGETLTMWCGKGHFLSKVGISNPFDANGATRFFNLEVDKGQTVYRIQSLEQGGKFSEKLQVKFKLDREVKEHLVSFRFEDVPLPTPDSKPKSQIPQQPQQN
;
A
#
# COMPACT_ATOMS: atom_id res chain seq x y z
N MET A 1 -16.89 13.07 32.22
CA MET A 1 -16.00 11.91 32.01
C MET A 1 -15.88 11.50 30.53
N SER A 2 -16.94 11.60 29.71
CA SER A 2 -16.87 11.31 28.25
C SER A 2 -15.85 12.18 27.49
N ASP A 3 -15.77 13.47 27.82
CA ASP A 3 -14.96 14.45 27.05
C ASP A 3 -13.45 14.34 27.35
N LEU A 4 -13.08 13.90 28.56
CA LEU A 4 -11.68 13.62 28.94
C LEU A 4 -11.12 12.40 28.19
N LYS A 5 -11.96 11.38 27.97
CA LYS A 5 -11.60 10.25 27.09
C LYS A 5 -11.39 10.72 25.65
N GLY A 6 -12.22 11.64 25.14
CA GLY A 6 -12.03 12.24 23.81
C GLY A 6 -10.71 13.01 23.66
N ILE A 7 -10.29 13.77 24.67
CA ILE A 7 -9.00 14.48 24.68
C ILE A 7 -7.83 13.49 24.76
N GLN A 8 -7.92 12.44 25.59
CA GLN A 8 -6.93 11.35 25.65
C GLN A 8 -6.83 10.58 24.32
N SER A 9 -7.95 10.30 23.66
CA SER A 9 -7.99 9.64 22.35
C SER A 9 -7.44 10.53 21.23
N ALA A 10 -7.73 11.83 21.23
CA ALA A 10 -7.18 12.77 20.25
C ALA A 10 -5.67 12.99 20.43
N SER A 11 -5.18 13.01 21.68
CA SER A 11 -3.76 13.12 22.00
C SER A 11 -2.99 11.82 21.74
N MET A 12 -3.61 10.65 21.94
CA MET A 12 -3.09 9.37 21.44
C MET A 12 -3.06 9.31 19.92
N MET A 13 -4.12 9.72 19.21
CA MET A 13 -4.12 9.71 17.73
C MET A 13 -3.09 10.69 17.13
N ALA A 14 -2.91 11.87 17.73
CA ALA A 14 -1.85 12.81 17.33
C ALA A 14 -0.43 12.26 17.60
N ALA A 15 -0.25 11.43 18.64
CA ALA A 15 1.03 10.77 18.92
C ALA A 15 1.25 9.49 18.09
N MET A 16 0.19 8.78 17.73
CA MET A 16 0.23 7.46 17.06
C MET A 16 0.25 7.55 15.52
N GLY A 17 -0.11 8.70 14.93
CA GLY A 17 -0.11 8.91 13.48
C GLY A 17 1.14 9.61 12.92
N MET A 18 2.14 9.94 13.75
CA MET A 18 3.30 10.67 13.27
C MET A 18 4.47 9.73 12.86
N PRO A 19 5.09 9.94 11.69
CA PRO A 19 6.20 9.11 11.22
C PRO A 19 7.41 9.18 12.18
N PRO A 20 8.37 8.23 12.13
CA PRO A 20 9.56 8.21 12.99
C PRO A 20 10.38 9.52 13.02
N ALA A 21 10.24 10.37 12.00
CA ALA A 21 10.77 11.74 11.99
C ALA A 21 10.17 12.67 13.08
N ALA A 22 9.12 12.24 13.79
CA ALA A 22 8.44 12.98 14.86
C ALA A 22 9.21 13.02 16.18
N GLN A 23 10.31 12.27 16.32
CA GLN A 23 11.28 12.49 17.40
C GLN A 23 11.97 13.86 17.31
N GLN A 24 11.77 14.60 16.21
CA GLN A 24 12.18 16.01 16.04
C GLN A 24 11.01 16.99 16.01
N PHE A 25 9.80 16.58 16.40
CA PHE A 25 8.61 17.44 16.34
C PHE A 25 8.73 18.64 17.29
N LYS A 26 9.14 19.79 16.74
CA LYS A 26 9.14 21.10 17.42
C LYS A 26 7.80 21.80 17.20
N GLY A 27 6.74 21.24 17.77
CA GLY A 27 5.38 21.75 17.58
C GLY A 27 4.53 21.70 18.85
N LEU A 28 3.44 22.45 18.82
CA LEU A 28 2.40 22.45 19.84
C LEU A 28 1.08 22.04 19.21
N VAL A 29 0.31 21.25 19.93
CA VAL A 29 -1.08 20.94 19.62
C VAL A 29 -1.95 21.73 20.59
N VAL A 30 -2.96 22.41 20.07
CA VAL A 30 -3.89 23.21 20.86
C VAL A 30 -5.30 22.65 20.68
N ALA A 31 -5.92 22.21 21.77
CA ALA A 31 -7.29 21.75 21.80
C ALA A 31 -8.16 22.77 22.53
N ARG A 32 -9.31 23.13 21.95
CA ARG A 32 -10.31 24.01 22.57
C ARG A 32 -11.56 23.22 22.92
N SER A 33 -12.04 23.37 24.15
CA SER A 33 -13.23 22.73 24.68
C SER A 33 -14.36 23.74 24.84
N LYS A 34 -15.61 23.31 24.63
CA LYS A 34 -16.79 24.11 24.99
C LYS A 34 -17.07 24.11 26.49
N LYS A 35 -16.54 23.12 27.21
CA LYS A 35 -16.68 22.99 28.66
C LYS A 35 -15.38 23.39 29.35
N PRO A 36 -15.46 24.01 30.54
CA PRO A 36 -14.28 24.33 31.32
C PRO A 36 -13.41 23.09 31.60
N LEU A 37 -12.13 23.20 31.26
CA LEU A 37 -11.05 22.30 31.60
C LEU A 37 -10.52 22.69 32.97
N SER A 38 -10.27 21.69 33.81
CA SER A 38 -9.63 21.87 35.11
C SER A 38 -8.38 21.00 35.16
N GLN A 39 -7.24 21.62 35.44
CA GLN A 39 -5.99 20.89 35.62
C GLN A 39 -6.10 19.89 36.79
N SER A 40 -6.78 20.25 37.87
CA SER A 40 -6.98 19.32 39.00
C SER A 40 -7.84 18.12 38.60
N ALA A 41 -8.85 18.31 37.73
CA ALA A 41 -9.66 17.21 37.22
C ALA A 41 -8.87 16.28 36.29
N ILE A 42 -7.95 16.81 35.48
CA ILE A 42 -7.07 16.00 34.62
C ILE A 42 -6.12 15.16 35.47
N LEU A 43 -5.46 15.77 36.47
CA LEU A 43 -4.55 15.08 37.39
C LEU A 43 -5.29 14.02 38.24
N GLN A 44 -6.54 14.26 38.63
CA GLN A 44 -7.38 13.26 39.31
C GLN A 44 -7.74 12.08 38.41
N ALA A 45 -8.00 12.33 37.12
CA ALA A 45 -8.34 11.29 36.16
C ALA A 45 -7.13 10.45 35.72
N SER A 46 -5.92 11.00 35.84
CA SER A 46 -4.66 10.38 35.44
C SER A 46 -3.59 10.61 36.53
N PRO A 47 -3.61 9.83 37.63
CA PRO A 47 -2.70 9.98 38.76
C PRO A 47 -1.22 9.72 38.42
N GLU A 48 -0.94 9.11 37.26
CA GLU A 48 0.40 8.92 36.71
C GLU A 48 1.06 10.21 36.20
N LEU A 49 0.29 11.28 36.00
CA LEU A 49 0.79 12.56 35.52
C LEU A 49 1.48 13.35 36.63
N LYS A 50 2.68 13.86 36.35
CA LYS A 50 3.42 14.72 37.27
C LYS A 50 3.20 16.18 36.93
N SER A 51 2.63 16.95 37.84
CA SER A 51 2.55 18.41 37.73
C SER A 51 3.92 19.04 37.98
N VAL A 52 4.29 20.02 37.16
CA VAL A 52 5.56 20.76 37.20
C VAL A 52 5.26 22.24 37.01
N ASP A 53 5.93 23.08 37.80
CA ASP A 53 5.79 24.53 37.71
C ASP A 53 6.83 25.15 36.76
N HIS A 54 6.41 26.12 35.97
CA HIS A 54 7.26 26.95 35.11
C HIS A 54 6.68 28.36 34.99
N SER A 55 7.47 29.38 35.37
CA SER A 55 7.07 30.80 35.30
C SER A 55 5.72 31.11 35.99
N GLY A 56 5.47 30.48 37.14
CA GLY A 56 4.23 30.67 37.92
C GLY A 56 2.98 30.01 37.33
N LYS A 57 3.14 29.19 36.29
CA LYS A 57 2.09 28.36 35.69
C LYS A 57 2.47 26.89 35.82
N SER A 58 1.49 26.01 35.95
CA SER A 58 1.73 24.57 36.05
C SER A 58 1.39 23.86 34.74
N TYR A 59 2.23 22.91 34.36
CA TYR A 59 1.98 21.94 33.30
C TYR A 59 2.15 20.53 33.86
N PHE A 60 1.72 19.51 33.14
CA PHE A 60 1.91 18.12 33.54
C PHE A 60 2.73 17.35 32.51
N LEU A 61 3.59 16.45 32.98
CA LEU A 61 4.37 15.54 32.14
C LEU A 61 3.55 14.31 31.80
N LEU A 62 3.50 13.97 30.50
CA LEU A 62 2.91 12.73 30.02
C LEU A 62 3.92 11.58 30.18
N PRO A 63 3.48 10.35 30.50
CA PRO A 63 4.37 9.20 30.56
C PRO A 63 4.92 8.92 29.16
N THR A 64 6.18 9.22 28.94
CA THR A 64 6.85 8.92 27.68
C THR A 64 7.53 7.56 27.77
N PRO A 65 7.29 6.64 26.82
CA PRO A 65 8.02 5.39 26.78
C PRO A 65 9.53 5.67 26.66
N PRO A 66 10.39 4.78 27.18
CA PRO A 66 11.83 4.93 27.04
C PRO A 66 12.20 5.06 25.56
N GLY A 67 13.00 6.08 25.24
CA GLY A 67 13.52 6.29 23.90
C GLY A 67 14.45 5.15 23.46
N PRO A 68 14.80 5.09 22.17
CA PRO A 68 15.81 4.14 21.67
C PRO A 68 17.12 4.25 22.45
N PRO A 69 17.89 3.14 22.62
CA PRO A 69 19.20 3.18 23.27
C PRO A 69 20.11 4.24 22.64
N GLY A 70 20.63 5.15 23.46
CA GLY A 70 21.51 6.24 22.99
C GLY A 70 20.79 7.52 22.58
N GLN A 71 19.46 7.60 22.68
CA GLN A 71 18.72 8.84 22.49
C GLN A 71 17.98 9.25 23.78
N PRO A 72 18.09 10.51 24.22
CA PRO A 72 17.29 11.00 25.33
C PRO A 72 15.81 10.92 24.97
N ALA A 73 14.97 10.45 25.89
CA ALA A 73 13.53 10.47 25.71
C ALA A 73 13.07 11.93 25.54
N VAL A 74 12.28 12.19 24.50
CA VAL A 74 11.65 13.50 24.31
C VAL A 74 10.54 13.62 25.33
N GLU A 75 10.69 14.50 26.32
CA GLU A 75 9.64 14.77 27.29
C GLU A 75 8.48 15.53 26.63
N VAL A 76 7.26 15.03 26.80
CA VAL A 76 6.03 15.65 26.33
C VAL A 76 5.23 16.13 27.53
N GLY A 77 4.70 17.34 27.44
CA GLY A 77 3.88 17.94 28.48
C GLY A 77 2.53 18.44 27.97
N GLY A 78 1.64 18.74 28.92
CA GLY A 78 0.34 19.36 28.69
C GLY A 78 0.09 20.52 29.66
N TRP A 79 -0.49 21.61 29.19
CA TRP A 79 -0.81 22.81 29.96
C TRP A 79 -2.24 23.26 29.65
N VAL A 80 -3.03 23.53 30.70
CA VAL A 80 -4.34 24.18 30.56
C VAL A 80 -4.11 25.69 30.51
N ALA A 81 -4.09 26.24 29.29
CA ALA A 81 -3.72 27.63 29.05
C ALA A 81 -4.78 28.61 29.56
N ASP A 82 -6.05 28.23 29.45
CA ASP A 82 -7.20 28.95 30.00
C ASP A 82 -8.32 27.95 30.32
N ALA A 83 -9.48 28.44 30.76
CA ALA A 83 -10.61 27.57 31.12
C ALA A 83 -11.05 26.64 29.96
N ASN A 84 -10.75 26.93 28.71
CA ASN A 84 -11.23 26.17 27.56
C ASN A 84 -10.10 25.71 26.63
N THR A 85 -8.84 26.10 26.87
CA THR A 85 -7.72 25.77 25.99
C THR A 85 -6.73 24.84 26.67
N PHE A 86 -6.46 23.71 26.02
CA PHE A 86 -5.40 22.77 26.37
C PHE A 86 -4.29 22.81 25.33
N VAL A 87 -3.04 22.89 25.77
CA VAL A 87 -1.85 22.93 24.92
C VAL A 87 -0.98 21.74 25.28
N MET A 88 -0.50 20.99 24.29
CA MET A 88 0.43 19.88 24.49
C MET A 88 1.57 19.91 23.48
N GLY A 89 2.71 19.35 23.83
CA GLY A 89 3.87 19.25 22.95
C GLY A 89 5.15 18.95 23.70
N GLY A 90 6.29 19.12 23.03
CA GLY A 90 7.60 19.02 23.68
C GLY A 90 7.71 20.01 24.85
N VAL A 91 8.31 19.60 25.96
CA VAL A 91 8.39 20.43 27.18
C VAL A 91 9.07 21.78 26.91
N ASN A 92 10.07 21.83 26.02
CA ASN A 92 10.76 23.07 25.69
C ASN A 92 9.86 24.04 24.91
N GLU A 93 9.12 23.55 23.92
CA GLU A 93 8.14 24.31 23.15
C GLU A 93 7.00 24.81 24.04
N LEU A 94 6.55 23.95 24.98
CA LEU A 94 5.50 24.27 25.93
C LEU A 94 5.93 25.41 26.88
N LYS A 95 7.13 25.31 27.48
CA LYS A 95 7.72 26.36 28.30
C LYS A 95 7.87 27.67 27.54
N ALA A 96 8.38 27.61 26.31
CA ALA A 96 8.52 28.78 25.45
C ALA A 96 7.16 29.45 25.12
N ALA A 97 6.06 28.67 25.01
CA ALA A 97 4.72 29.22 24.87
C ALA A 97 4.20 29.83 26.18
N MET A 98 4.45 29.19 27.33
CA MET A 98 4.08 29.69 28.65
C MET A 98 4.73 31.04 28.96
N ASP A 99 6.03 31.18 28.64
CA ASP A 99 6.85 32.39 28.85
C ASP A 99 6.42 33.56 27.98
N LYS A 100 6.01 33.30 26.73
CA LYS A 100 5.45 34.33 25.85
C LYS A 100 4.12 34.88 26.34
N GLY A 101 3.43 34.15 27.21
CA GLY A 101 2.12 34.50 27.73
C GLY A 101 1.03 34.52 26.66
N GLU A 102 -0.17 34.96 27.07
CA GLU A 102 -1.34 35.15 26.21
C GLU A 102 -1.18 36.43 25.38
N THR A 103 -0.12 36.55 24.59
CA THR A 103 0.04 37.74 23.73
C THR A 103 -1.02 37.73 22.64
N VAL A 104 -1.97 38.66 22.77
CA VAL A 104 -3.28 38.69 22.07
C VAL A 104 -3.17 39.04 20.59
N SER A 105 -2.04 39.57 20.12
CA SER A 105 -1.86 39.96 18.71
C SER A 105 -1.65 38.72 17.84
N PRO A 106 -2.62 38.34 16.98
CA PRO A 106 -2.46 37.19 16.11
C PRO A 106 -1.27 37.41 15.18
N ARG A 107 -0.48 36.36 14.96
CA ARG A 107 0.61 36.37 13.99
C ARG A 107 0.04 36.73 12.61
N LYS A 108 0.45 37.87 12.04
CA LYS A 108 -0.07 38.36 10.75
C LYS A 108 0.14 37.34 9.64
N GLU A 109 1.26 36.62 9.69
CA GLU A 109 1.60 35.55 8.77
C GLU A 109 0.68 34.32 8.87
N LEU A 110 -0.16 34.19 9.90
CA LEU A 110 -1.15 33.12 10.05
C LEU A 110 -2.57 33.57 9.68
N SER A 111 -2.76 34.81 9.22
CA SER A 111 -4.08 35.35 8.85
C SER A 111 -4.76 34.61 7.69
N PHE A 112 -4.01 33.79 6.94
CA PHE A 112 -4.53 32.95 5.87
C PHE A 112 -5.33 31.73 6.37
N VAL A 113 -5.22 31.42 7.66
CA VAL A 113 -5.90 30.30 8.33
C VAL A 113 -7.22 30.77 8.92
N ASP A 114 -8.27 29.95 8.79
CA ASP A 114 -9.55 30.22 9.44
C ASP A 114 -9.47 29.88 10.94
N ALA A 115 -9.48 30.91 11.78
CA ALA A 115 -9.46 30.76 13.24
C ALA A 115 -10.77 30.22 13.82
N THR A 116 -11.86 30.14 13.03
CA THR A 116 -13.16 29.63 13.46
C THR A 116 -13.32 28.11 13.29
N SER A 117 -12.36 27.49 12.60
CA SER A 117 -12.29 26.05 12.40
C SER A 117 -12.17 25.30 13.74
N HIS A 118 -12.90 24.19 13.88
CA HIS A 118 -12.87 23.36 15.09
C HIS A 118 -11.53 22.62 15.25
N ILE A 119 -10.94 22.17 14.15
CA ILE A 119 -9.59 21.58 14.10
C ILE A 119 -8.77 22.38 13.09
N VAL A 120 -7.55 22.74 13.47
CA VAL A 120 -6.64 23.50 12.61
C VAL A 120 -5.24 22.88 12.67
N LEU A 121 -4.68 22.57 11.50
CA LEU A 121 -3.27 22.25 11.32
C LEU A 121 -2.62 23.36 10.50
N VAL A 122 -1.48 23.90 10.95
CA VAL A 122 -0.77 24.96 10.23
C VAL A 122 0.72 24.68 10.20
N VAL A 123 1.31 24.85 9.02
CA VAL A 123 2.75 24.85 8.79
C VAL A 123 3.14 26.20 8.19
N ALA A 124 3.86 27.02 8.95
CA ALA A 124 4.31 28.34 8.52
C ALA A 124 5.67 28.65 9.18
N PRO A 125 6.79 28.17 8.61
CA PRO A 125 8.10 28.38 9.17
C PRO A 125 8.47 29.86 9.13
N LYS A 126 9.29 30.30 10.11
CA LYS A 126 9.82 31.67 10.12
C LYS A 126 10.68 31.96 8.88
N ASP A 127 11.39 30.95 8.41
CA ASP A 127 12.11 30.97 7.14
C ASP A 127 11.31 30.16 6.09
N PRO A 128 10.66 30.83 5.12
CA PRO A 128 9.94 30.15 4.05
C PRO A 128 10.79 29.21 3.20
N GLN A 129 12.12 29.39 3.15
CA GLN A 129 13.01 28.48 2.42
C GLN A 129 13.03 27.07 3.05
N ALA A 130 12.67 26.93 4.33
CA ALA A 130 12.54 25.64 4.99
C ALA A 130 11.45 24.76 4.34
N MET A 131 10.44 25.36 3.70
CA MET A 131 9.42 24.62 2.94
C MET A 131 9.97 24.02 1.63
N ARG A 132 11.17 24.43 1.19
CA ARG A 132 11.75 24.08 -0.12
C ARG A 132 12.86 23.03 -0.04
N GLN A 133 13.13 22.49 1.14
CA GLN A 133 14.27 21.58 1.36
C GLN A 133 14.07 20.17 0.78
N GLY A 134 12.92 19.88 0.15
CA GLY A 134 12.74 18.70 -0.70
C GLY A 134 13.06 19.03 -2.15
N GLN A 135 13.80 18.15 -2.84
CA GLN A 135 13.83 18.22 -4.30
C GLN A 135 12.39 18.16 -4.84
N PRO A 136 12.00 19.03 -5.79
CA PRO A 136 10.73 18.89 -6.47
C PRO A 136 10.61 17.45 -6.98
N PRO A 137 9.49 16.75 -6.73
CA PRO A 137 9.27 15.50 -7.42
C PRO A 137 9.35 15.77 -8.92
N PRO A 138 10.04 14.92 -9.71
CA PRO A 138 10.16 15.12 -11.14
C PRO A 138 8.76 15.27 -11.74
N SER A 139 8.59 16.24 -12.64
CA SER A 139 7.35 16.44 -13.36
C SER A 139 6.98 15.16 -14.10
N MET A 140 5.77 14.66 -13.87
CA MET A 140 5.33 13.41 -14.46
C MET A 140 5.08 13.59 -15.97
N PRO A 141 5.59 12.70 -16.83
CA PRO A 141 5.23 12.67 -18.24
C PRO A 141 3.69 12.67 -18.43
N GLY A 142 3.18 13.53 -19.31
CA GLY A 142 1.75 13.59 -19.63
C GLY A 142 0.91 14.50 -18.70
N MET A 143 1.54 15.18 -17.74
CA MET A 143 0.86 16.16 -16.90
C MET A 143 0.42 17.40 -17.73
N PRO A 144 -0.83 17.87 -17.61
CA PRO A 144 -1.27 19.13 -18.21
C PRO A 144 -0.35 20.30 -17.80
N PRO A 145 -0.01 21.23 -18.72
CA PRO A 145 0.88 22.34 -18.43
C PRO A 145 0.49 23.16 -17.19
N GLN A 146 -0.81 23.34 -16.96
CA GLN A 146 -1.35 24.11 -15.84
C GLN A 146 -1.05 23.45 -14.48
N ILE A 147 -1.03 22.11 -14.44
CA ILE A 147 -0.71 21.36 -13.21
C ILE A 147 0.80 21.42 -12.94
N ALA A 148 1.62 21.35 -13.99
CA ALA A 148 3.07 21.51 -13.88
C ALA A 148 3.45 22.93 -13.39
N GLU A 149 2.80 23.96 -13.93
CA GLU A 149 2.98 25.35 -13.49
C GLU A 149 2.56 25.59 -12.04
N MET A 150 1.45 24.96 -11.60
CA MET A 150 1.05 24.98 -10.19
C MET A 150 2.09 24.30 -9.30
N GLN A 151 2.57 23.11 -9.67
CA GLN A 151 3.59 22.40 -8.89
C GLN A 151 4.85 23.25 -8.74
N GLN A 152 5.30 23.88 -9.82
CA GLN A 152 6.40 24.83 -9.78
C GLN A 152 6.09 26.04 -8.87
N ALA A 153 4.92 26.66 -9.01
CA ALA A 153 4.52 27.80 -8.19
C ALA A 153 4.46 27.48 -6.69
N ILE A 154 3.98 26.29 -6.32
CA ILE A 154 4.00 25.80 -4.92
C ILE A 154 5.45 25.68 -4.43
N ASN A 155 6.32 25.01 -5.19
CA ASN A 155 7.71 24.81 -4.80
C ASN A 155 8.50 26.13 -4.69
N GLU A 156 8.25 27.08 -5.58
CA GLU A 156 8.97 28.34 -5.65
C GLU A 156 8.42 29.40 -4.71
N SER A 157 7.15 29.33 -4.32
CA SER A 157 6.46 30.46 -3.70
C SER A 157 5.68 30.13 -2.42
N MET A 158 5.52 28.86 -2.04
CA MET A 158 4.82 28.52 -0.79
C MET A 158 5.56 29.03 0.44
N GLN A 159 4.83 29.74 1.29
CA GLN A 159 5.29 30.27 2.58
C GLN A 159 4.55 29.62 3.76
N GLY A 160 3.34 29.12 3.53
CA GLY A 160 2.57 28.44 4.55
C GLY A 160 1.46 27.56 3.98
N PHE A 161 1.08 26.58 4.79
CA PHE A 161 -0.01 25.64 4.54
C PHE A 161 -0.92 25.60 5.77
N GLY A 162 -2.23 25.57 5.54
CA GLY A 162 -3.24 25.47 6.59
C GLY A 162 -4.31 24.48 6.20
N LEU A 163 -4.77 23.68 7.16
CA LEU A 163 -5.91 22.80 7.05
C LEU A 163 -6.87 23.12 8.19
N GLY A 164 -8.11 23.44 7.87
CA GLY A 164 -9.20 23.70 8.82
C GLY A 164 -10.31 22.68 8.62
N ILE A 165 -10.87 22.17 9.72
CA ILE A 165 -12.06 21.31 9.72
C ILE A 165 -13.10 21.93 10.64
N ASN A 166 -14.31 22.16 10.12
CA ASN A 166 -15.49 22.50 10.90
C ASN A 166 -16.43 21.30 10.96
N ILE A 167 -17.12 21.13 12.09
CA ILE A 167 -18.08 20.04 12.33
C ILE A 167 -19.35 20.66 12.90
N ARG A 168 -20.35 20.93 12.05
CA ARG A 168 -21.56 21.70 12.40
C ARG A 168 -22.85 21.04 11.90
N GLY A 169 -23.03 19.74 12.16
CA GLY A 169 -24.13 18.94 11.60
C GLY A 169 -23.74 18.21 10.31
N GLY A 170 -22.66 18.64 9.68
CA GLY A 170 -21.88 17.93 8.67
C GLY A 170 -20.40 18.23 8.90
N PHE A 171 -19.60 18.28 7.82
CA PHE A 171 -18.23 18.78 7.92
C PHE A 171 -17.86 19.73 6.78
N ASP A 172 -17.10 20.76 7.11
CA ASP A 172 -16.44 21.64 6.14
C ASP A 172 -14.94 21.42 6.23
N LEU A 173 -14.30 21.17 5.10
CA LEU A 173 -12.86 21.06 4.96
C LEU A 173 -12.35 22.29 4.22
N GLN A 174 -11.37 22.98 4.80
CA GLN A 174 -10.69 24.10 4.18
C GLN A 174 -9.19 23.85 4.14
N THR A 175 -8.60 23.91 2.95
CA THR A 175 -7.15 23.98 2.78
C THR A 175 -6.79 25.40 2.34
N SER A 176 -5.82 26.02 3.00
CA SER A 176 -5.29 27.34 2.64
C SER A 176 -3.80 27.25 2.31
N LEU A 177 -3.39 27.86 1.20
CA LEU A 177 -2.01 28.02 0.78
C LEU A 177 -1.64 29.49 0.82
N LEU A 178 -0.60 29.84 1.59
CA LEU A 178 0.00 31.17 1.57
C LEU A 178 1.20 31.16 0.61
N LEU A 179 1.19 32.07 -0.35
CA LEU A 179 2.21 32.19 -1.38
C LEU A 179 2.91 33.54 -1.29
N LYS A 180 4.12 33.62 -1.85
CA LYS A 180 4.98 34.81 -1.81
C LYS A 180 4.32 36.05 -2.42
N ASP A 181 3.53 35.88 -3.48
CA ASP A 181 2.88 36.94 -4.23
C ASP A 181 1.58 36.46 -4.89
N SER A 182 0.79 37.41 -5.41
CA SER A 182 -0.48 37.12 -6.07
C SER A 182 -0.32 36.45 -7.43
N ALA A 183 0.83 36.60 -8.10
CA ALA A 183 1.10 35.90 -9.35
C ALA A 183 1.26 34.40 -9.10
N GLY A 184 1.94 34.01 -8.03
CA GLY A 184 1.99 32.63 -7.56
C GLY A 184 0.60 32.10 -7.22
N ALA A 185 -0.23 32.89 -6.54
CA ALA A 185 -1.61 32.51 -6.20
C ALA A 185 -2.49 32.26 -7.42
N ALA A 186 -2.42 33.13 -8.43
CA ALA A 186 -3.14 32.94 -9.68
C ALA A 186 -2.73 31.66 -10.41
N LYS A 187 -1.43 31.33 -10.45
CA LYS A 187 -0.93 30.07 -11.04
C LYS A 187 -1.44 28.85 -10.30
N VAL A 188 -1.36 28.87 -8.96
CA VAL A 188 -1.83 27.76 -8.13
C VAL A 188 -3.34 27.56 -8.27
N LYS A 189 -4.13 28.64 -8.24
CA LYS A 189 -5.58 28.58 -8.47
C LYS A 189 -5.90 27.94 -9.82
N THR A 190 -5.27 28.43 -10.90
CA THR A 190 -5.49 27.92 -12.26
C THR A 190 -5.15 26.43 -12.36
N GLY A 191 -4.03 26.00 -11.80
CA GLY A 191 -3.68 24.57 -11.82
C GLY A 191 -4.58 23.71 -10.95
N LEU A 192 -5.09 24.21 -9.81
CA LEU A 192 -6.08 23.51 -8.99
C LEU A 192 -7.43 23.38 -9.72
N GLU A 193 -7.86 24.42 -10.44
CA GLU A 193 -9.08 24.38 -11.27
C GLU A 193 -8.92 23.37 -12.42
N ALA A 194 -7.76 23.33 -13.06
CA ALA A 194 -7.45 22.33 -14.08
C ALA A 194 -7.41 20.90 -13.49
N ALA A 195 -6.79 20.72 -12.34
CA ALA A 195 -6.74 19.44 -11.63
C ALA A 195 -8.13 18.99 -11.19
N LEU A 196 -8.99 19.90 -10.74
CA LEU A 196 -10.38 19.61 -10.40
C LEU A 196 -11.19 19.19 -11.63
N ALA A 197 -11.01 19.88 -12.75
CA ALA A 197 -11.68 19.54 -14.00
C ALA A 197 -11.30 18.14 -14.49
N GLU A 198 -10.02 17.78 -14.37
CA GLU A 198 -9.54 16.43 -14.71
C GLU A 198 -10.01 15.39 -13.69
N GLY A 199 -9.94 15.72 -12.40
CA GLY A 199 -10.44 14.89 -11.31
C GLY A 199 -11.92 14.56 -11.44
N ARG A 200 -12.75 15.50 -11.91
CA ARG A 200 -14.17 15.25 -12.23
C ARG A 200 -14.35 14.15 -13.28
N LYS A 201 -13.57 14.18 -14.36
CA LYS A 201 -13.63 13.14 -15.42
C LYS A 201 -13.25 11.77 -14.90
N GLN A 202 -12.19 11.71 -14.09
CA GLN A 202 -11.74 10.45 -13.48
C GLN A 202 -12.74 9.94 -12.44
N PHE A 203 -13.32 10.86 -11.66
CA PHE A 203 -14.32 10.53 -10.68
C PHE A 203 -15.58 9.93 -11.32
N ASP A 204 -16.04 10.43 -12.47
CA ASP A 204 -17.17 9.84 -13.18
C ASP A 204 -16.94 8.36 -13.52
N ALA A 205 -15.72 8.00 -13.91
CA ALA A 205 -15.34 6.61 -14.17
C ALA A 205 -15.31 5.75 -12.89
N ILE A 206 -14.81 6.31 -11.78
CA ILE A 206 -14.77 5.64 -10.47
C ILE A 206 -16.19 5.49 -9.89
N LYS A 207 -17.02 6.52 -10.02
CA LYS A 207 -18.40 6.56 -9.53
C LYS A 207 -19.25 5.46 -10.17
N ALA A 208 -18.98 5.12 -11.43
CA ALA A 208 -19.65 4.04 -12.14
C ALA A 208 -19.40 2.64 -11.54
N THR A 209 -18.31 2.46 -10.78
CA THR A 209 -17.93 1.19 -10.16
C THR A 209 -17.97 1.22 -8.63
N ALA A 210 -18.07 2.40 -8.03
CA ALA A 210 -18.16 2.57 -6.58
C ALA A 210 -19.55 2.18 -6.04
N PRO A 211 -19.64 1.67 -4.79
CA PRO A 211 -20.92 1.57 -4.09
C PRO A 211 -21.66 2.92 -4.11
N PRO A 212 -22.99 2.94 -4.33
CA PRO A 212 -23.75 4.18 -4.50
C PRO A 212 -23.50 5.23 -3.40
N LEU A 213 -23.41 4.78 -2.15
CA LEU A 213 -23.13 5.67 -1.00
C LEU A 213 -21.81 6.45 -1.16
N LEU A 214 -20.74 5.77 -1.61
CA LEU A 214 -19.43 6.41 -1.80
C LEU A 214 -19.42 7.28 -3.05
N GLY A 215 -20.10 6.84 -4.11
CA GLY A 215 -20.28 7.64 -5.33
C GLY A 215 -21.01 8.96 -5.06
N ASP A 216 -22.06 8.92 -4.23
CA ASP A 216 -22.86 10.10 -3.90
C ASP A 216 -22.11 11.05 -2.95
N LEU A 217 -21.44 10.53 -1.93
CA LEU A 217 -20.62 11.34 -1.02
C LEU A 217 -19.42 11.98 -1.75
N GLY A 218 -18.76 11.23 -2.63
CA GLY A 218 -17.67 11.75 -3.45
C GLY A 218 -18.14 12.83 -4.42
N GLN A 219 -19.31 12.63 -5.05
CA GLN A 219 -19.92 13.64 -5.92
C GLN A 219 -20.22 14.92 -5.14
N MET A 220 -20.80 14.80 -3.96
CA MET A 220 -21.16 15.91 -3.10
C MET A 220 -19.93 16.74 -2.70
N LEU A 221 -18.83 16.08 -2.32
CA LEU A 221 -17.55 16.74 -2.03
C LEU A 221 -17.01 17.50 -3.25
N ILE A 222 -17.06 16.89 -4.43
CA ILE A 222 -16.56 17.48 -5.66
C ILE A 222 -17.43 18.68 -6.07
N ASP A 223 -18.75 18.56 -5.99
CA ASP A 223 -19.69 19.63 -6.36
C ASP A 223 -19.65 20.82 -5.39
N ASN A 224 -19.36 20.56 -4.12
CA ASN A 224 -19.19 21.60 -3.11
C ASN A 224 -17.78 22.19 -3.09
N LEU A 225 -16.82 21.64 -3.86
CA LEU A 225 -15.46 22.13 -3.88
C LEU A 225 -15.41 23.51 -4.57
N LYS A 226 -14.93 24.51 -3.82
CA LYS A 226 -14.73 25.88 -4.26
C LYS A 226 -13.26 26.25 -4.08
N ILE A 227 -12.68 26.78 -5.14
CA ILE A 227 -11.31 27.33 -5.13
C ILE A 227 -11.44 28.85 -5.19
N THR A 228 -10.92 29.53 -4.18
CA THR A 228 -10.93 30.98 -4.10
C THR A 228 -9.51 31.51 -3.96
N GLU A 229 -9.26 32.70 -4.50
CA GLU A 229 -7.99 33.40 -4.38
C GLU A 229 -8.25 34.76 -3.78
N GLN A 230 -7.43 35.13 -2.80
CA GLN A 230 -7.44 36.44 -2.19
C GLN A 230 -6.00 36.91 -1.97
N SER A 231 -5.54 37.80 -2.86
CA SER A 231 -4.17 38.33 -2.85
C SER A 231 -3.12 37.22 -2.92
N GLN A 232 -2.48 36.88 -1.80
CA GLN A 232 -1.41 35.88 -1.70
C GLN A 232 -1.91 34.51 -1.23
N VAL A 233 -3.22 34.38 -0.98
CA VAL A 233 -3.81 33.18 -0.38
C VAL A 233 -4.71 32.48 -1.39
N VAL A 234 -4.49 31.19 -1.57
CA VAL A 234 -5.43 30.30 -2.28
C VAL A 234 -6.13 29.44 -1.25
N LYS A 235 -7.47 29.39 -1.28
CA LYS A 235 -8.28 28.55 -0.40
C LYS A 235 -9.08 27.54 -1.22
N VAL A 236 -9.00 26.28 -0.83
CA VAL A 236 -9.85 25.19 -1.34
C VAL A 236 -10.80 24.81 -0.21
N THR A 237 -12.09 25.03 -0.41
CA THR A 237 -13.12 24.68 0.56
C THR A 237 -14.04 23.64 -0.04
N THR A 238 -14.39 22.60 0.71
CA THR A 238 -15.46 21.67 0.36
C THR A 238 -16.27 21.36 1.62
N ASN A 239 -17.51 20.93 1.45
CA ASN A 239 -18.34 20.56 2.58
C ASN A 239 -19.26 19.39 2.26
N ILE A 240 -19.62 18.67 3.32
CA ILE A 240 -20.73 17.72 3.31
C ILE A 240 -21.84 18.33 4.17
N PRO A 241 -22.99 18.73 3.58
CA PRO A 241 -24.11 19.28 4.31
C PRO A 241 -24.72 18.28 5.28
N ASP A 242 -25.43 18.81 6.28
CA ASP A 242 -26.14 18.04 7.31
C ASP A 242 -27.14 17.03 6.73
N SER A 243 -27.68 17.30 5.54
CA SER A 243 -28.57 16.38 4.83
C SER A 243 -27.92 15.04 4.46
N ALA A 244 -26.59 14.98 4.46
CA ALA A 244 -25.82 13.76 4.20
C ALA A 244 -25.39 13.04 5.49
N GLN A 245 -25.81 13.52 6.67
CA GLN A 245 -25.51 12.87 7.94
C GLN A 245 -25.97 11.40 8.01
N PRO A 246 -27.17 11.02 7.53
CA PRO A 246 -27.57 9.61 7.50
C PRO A 246 -26.61 8.73 6.68
N GLN A 247 -26.05 9.28 5.60
CA GLN A 247 -25.07 8.61 4.75
C GLN A 247 -23.71 8.48 5.46
N LEU A 248 -23.30 9.51 6.21
CA LEU A 248 -22.07 9.47 7.02
C LEU A 248 -22.17 8.46 8.17
N GLU A 249 -23.34 8.29 8.78
CA GLU A 249 -23.57 7.29 9.83
C GLU A 249 -23.52 5.85 9.29
N GLN A 250 -23.79 5.67 7.99
CA GLN A 250 -23.64 4.40 7.29
C GLN A 250 -22.20 4.14 6.82
N LEU A 251 -21.32 5.14 6.85
CA LEU A 251 -19.92 4.95 6.43
C LEU A 251 -19.17 3.97 7.34
N PRO A 252 -19.19 4.03 8.68
CA PRO A 252 -18.47 3.07 9.49
C PRO A 252 -18.85 1.60 9.22
N PRO A 253 -20.13 1.20 9.18
CA PRO A 253 -20.47 -0.17 8.83
C PRO A 253 -20.14 -0.50 7.37
N LEU A 254 -20.30 0.44 6.43
CA LEU A 254 -19.89 0.21 5.04
C LEU A 254 -18.38 0.03 4.91
N LEU A 255 -17.58 0.88 5.56
CA LEU A 255 -16.12 0.79 5.60
C LEU A 255 -15.67 -0.46 6.33
N MET A 256 -16.40 -0.92 7.34
CA MET A 256 -16.15 -2.18 8.01
C MET A 256 -16.47 -3.36 7.08
N VAL A 257 -17.60 -3.33 6.37
CA VAL A 257 -17.93 -4.32 5.35
C VAL A 257 -16.87 -4.29 4.26
N MET A 258 -16.47 -3.12 3.76
CA MET A 258 -15.44 -2.96 2.74
C MET A 258 -14.05 -3.38 3.23
N ALA A 259 -13.71 -3.16 4.50
CA ALA A 259 -12.48 -3.65 5.09
C ALA A 259 -12.51 -5.17 5.28
N MET A 260 -13.67 -5.73 5.64
CA MET A 260 -13.89 -7.16 5.79
C MET A 260 -14.03 -7.89 4.46
N THR A 261 -14.53 -7.21 3.42
CA THR A 261 -14.60 -7.62 2.02
C THR A 261 -13.41 -7.09 1.22
N GLY A 262 -12.37 -6.59 1.92
CA GLY A 262 -11.07 -6.08 1.45
C GLY A 262 -11.05 -5.16 0.23
N GLY A 263 -12.11 -4.39 0.02
CA GLY A 263 -12.24 -3.38 -1.01
C GLY A 263 -11.98 -1.96 -0.51
N LEU A 264 -10.72 -1.53 -0.52
CA LEU A 264 -10.35 -0.11 -0.76
C LEU A 264 -9.08 -0.04 -1.63
N ASN A 265 -9.00 -0.89 -2.65
CA ASN A 265 -7.95 -0.81 -3.66
C ASN A 265 -8.38 -0.25 -5.04
N PRO A 266 -9.15 0.86 -5.17
CA PRO A 266 -9.37 1.51 -6.47
C PRO A 266 -8.33 2.59 -6.80
N LEU A 267 -7.26 2.77 -6.00
CA LEU A 267 -6.23 3.82 -6.24
C LEU A 267 -4.80 3.28 -6.43
N ALA A 268 -4.58 1.97 -6.36
CA ALA A 268 -3.28 1.37 -6.67
C ALA A 268 -3.18 1.03 -8.16
N GLY A 269 -2.90 2.06 -8.97
CA GLY A 269 -2.58 1.90 -10.39
C GLY A 269 -1.45 2.82 -10.81
N GLY A 270 -0.21 2.32 -10.83
CA GLY A 270 0.91 2.99 -11.49
C GLY A 270 2.28 2.80 -10.82
N PRO A 271 3.16 1.92 -11.33
CA PRO A 271 4.54 1.83 -10.87
C PRO A 271 5.33 3.05 -11.38
N GLY A 272 5.63 3.98 -10.48
CA GLY A 272 6.51 5.11 -10.80
C GLY A 272 6.49 6.32 -9.86
N SER A 273 5.64 6.37 -8.83
CA SER A 273 5.54 7.55 -7.95
C SER A 273 6.47 7.44 -6.72
N PRO A 274 7.57 8.23 -6.63
CA PRO A 274 8.42 8.26 -5.44
C PRO A 274 7.78 9.22 -4.43
N GLY A 275 6.90 8.67 -3.59
CA GLY A 275 6.17 9.46 -2.59
C GLY A 275 5.12 8.68 -1.78
N ALA A 276 4.86 7.41 -2.09
CA ALA A 276 4.05 6.57 -1.23
C ALA A 276 4.84 6.21 0.04
N GLY A 277 4.55 6.91 1.15
CA GLY A 277 4.85 6.40 2.48
C GLY A 277 4.22 5.01 2.68
N PRO A 278 4.70 4.22 3.66
CA PRO A 278 4.25 2.84 3.84
C PRO A 278 2.75 2.84 4.16
N GLY A 279 1.93 2.45 3.19
CA GLY A 279 0.55 2.05 3.45
C GLY A 279 0.56 0.82 4.37
N PRO A 280 -0.48 0.63 5.20
CA PRO A 280 -0.60 -0.57 6.02
C PRO A 280 -0.65 -1.79 5.09
N ALA A 281 0.44 -2.56 5.09
CA ALA A 281 0.58 -3.78 4.33
C ALA A 281 -0.05 -4.92 5.13
N GLY A 282 -1.19 -5.46 4.69
CA GLY A 282 -1.75 -6.62 5.39
C GLY A 282 -3.13 -7.12 5.00
N LEU A 283 -3.83 -6.56 4.02
CA LEU A 283 -5.13 -7.08 3.60
C LEU A 283 -5.18 -7.15 2.08
N SER A 284 -4.90 -8.33 1.51
CA SER A 284 -5.40 -8.65 0.17
C SER A 284 -6.94 -8.75 0.26
N PRO A 285 -7.67 -8.31 -0.77
CA PRO A 285 -9.11 -8.47 -0.82
C PRO A 285 -9.51 -9.94 -0.62
N PRO A 286 -10.55 -10.27 0.18
CA PRO A 286 -11.27 -11.52 -0.02
C PRO A 286 -11.89 -11.50 -1.42
N ALA A 287 -12.11 -12.70 -1.94
CA ALA A 287 -12.64 -12.95 -3.27
C ALA A 287 -13.95 -12.17 -3.55
N ILE A 288 -13.83 -10.94 -4.05
CA ILE A 288 -14.87 -10.31 -4.85
C ILE A 288 -14.98 -11.22 -6.07
N GLY A 289 -16.15 -11.83 -6.27
CA GLY A 289 -16.38 -12.85 -7.29
C GLY A 289 -15.64 -12.52 -8.59
N GLU A 290 -14.91 -13.52 -9.10
CA GLU A 290 -13.96 -13.45 -10.20
C GLU A 290 -14.42 -12.45 -11.27
N MET A 291 -13.94 -11.20 -11.20
CA MET A 291 -14.29 -10.21 -12.22
C MET A 291 -13.60 -10.65 -13.51
N LYS A 292 -14.41 -10.91 -14.55
CA LYS A 292 -13.91 -11.32 -15.86
C LYS A 292 -12.86 -10.31 -16.33
N LYS A 293 -11.65 -10.79 -16.61
CA LYS A 293 -10.55 -9.94 -17.06
C LYS A 293 -10.86 -9.34 -18.44
N PRO A 294 -10.29 -8.18 -18.79
CA PRO A 294 -10.44 -7.60 -20.12
C PRO A 294 -10.06 -8.62 -21.21
N GLY A 295 -11.01 -8.94 -22.08
CA GLY A 295 -10.82 -9.91 -23.15
C GLY A 295 -10.72 -11.36 -22.72
N GLU A 296 -11.12 -11.71 -21.49
CA GLU A 296 -11.10 -13.10 -21.05
C GLU A 296 -11.97 -13.98 -21.94
N THR A 297 -11.35 -15.04 -22.45
CA THR A 297 -11.94 -16.00 -23.38
C THR A 297 -12.56 -17.17 -22.63
N GLU A 298 -13.45 -17.90 -23.30
CA GLU A 298 -14.04 -19.12 -22.74
C GLU A 298 -12.95 -20.20 -22.55
N PRO A 299 -13.01 -20.98 -21.46
CA PRO A 299 -12.04 -22.03 -21.19
C PRO A 299 -12.13 -23.16 -22.23
N VAL A 300 -10.98 -23.65 -22.66
CA VAL A 300 -10.83 -24.79 -23.56
C VAL A 300 -10.15 -25.93 -22.80
N GLU A 301 -10.84 -27.05 -22.66
CA GLU A 301 -10.27 -28.26 -22.04
C GLU A 301 -9.10 -28.81 -22.87
N ALA A 302 -8.11 -29.38 -22.19
CA ALA A 302 -6.96 -29.98 -22.85
C ALA A 302 -7.39 -31.18 -23.71
N ALA A 303 -7.05 -31.16 -24.99
CA ALA A 303 -7.18 -32.32 -25.87
C ALA A 303 -6.32 -33.49 -25.38
N LYS A 304 -5.22 -33.18 -24.67
CA LYS A 304 -4.36 -34.16 -24.01
C LYS A 304 -3.77 -33.54 -22.74
N ALA A 305 -3.85 -34.23 -21.61
CA ALA A 305 -3.13 -33.91 -20.39
C ALA A 305 -2.64 -35.20 -19.72
N GLU A 306 -1.33 -35.45 -19.76
CA GLU A 306 -0.70 -36.62 -19.14
C GLU A 306 0.05 -36.20 -17.87
N GLY A 307 -0.06 -36.97 -16.79
CA GLY A 307 0.65 -36.72 -15.53
C GLY A 307 -0.14 -35.93 -14.48
N LEU A 308 -1.40 -35.59 -14.76
CA LEU A 308 -2.33 -35.09 -13.73
C LEU A 308 -2.85 -36.25 -12.86
N PRO A 309 -3.20 -36.00 -11.60
CA PRO A 309 -3.90 -36.97 -10.76
C PRO A 309 -5.26 -37.36 -11.34
N ASP A 310 -5.73 -38.56 -11.01
CA ASP A 310 -7.07 -39.01 -11.39
C ASP A 310 -8.13 -38.04 -10.84
N GLY A 311 -9.11 -37.68 -11.67
CA GLY A 311 -10.18 -36.75 -11.29
C GLY A 311 -9.84 -35.26 -11.48
N MET A 312 -8.61 -34.91 -11.87
CA MET A 312 -8.27 -33.55 -12.27
C MET A 312 -8.47 -33.29 -13.76
N THR A 313 -8.92 -32.09 -14.10
CA THR A 313 -8.99 -31.55 -15.46
C THR A 313 -8.05 -30.37 -15.62
N LEU A 314 -7.70 -30.07 -16.87
CA LEU A 314 -6.84 -28.95 -17.22
C LEU A 314 -7.46 -28.20 -18.38
N SER A 315 -7.70 -26.91 -18.17
CA SER A 315 -8.26 -26.01 -19.17
C SER A 315 -7.29 -24.85 -19.45
N ALA A 316 -7.40 -24.25 -20.63
CA ALA A 316 -6.67 -23.03 -21.01
C ALA A 316 -7.64 -21.91 -21.36
N LYS A 317 -7.31 -20.69 -20.93
CA LYS A 317 -7.98 -19.47 -21.38
C LYS A 317 -6.99 -18.32 -21.49
N LEU A 318 -7.32 -17.33 -22.31
CA LEU A 318 -6.53 -16.13 -22.56
C LEU A 318 -7.27 -14.88 -22.09
N SER A 319 -6.53 -13.86 -21.68
CA SER A 319 -7.02 -12.50 -21.40
C SER A 319 -5.93 -11.46 -21.72
N TRP A 320 -6.27 -10.18 -21.77
CA TRP A 320 -5.25 -9.14 -21.79
C TRP A 320 -4.61 -8.98 -20.40
N SER A 321 -3.29 -8.79 -20.36
CA SER A 321 -2.59 -8.44 -19.13
C SER A 321 -3.04 -7.07 -18.62
N GLU A 322 -3.24 -6.96 -17.31
CA GLU A 322 -3.50 -5.68 -16.64
C GLU A 322 -2.24 -4.80 -16.57
N PHE A 323 -1.07 -5.43 -16.70
CA PHE A 323 0.23 -4.77 -16.64
C PHE A 323 0.82 -4.64 -18.05
N PRO A 324 1.09 -3.41 -18.53
CA PRO A 324 1.83 -3.22 -19.76
C PRO A 324 3.28 -3.69 -19.57
N ASN A 325 3.84 -4.26 -20.63
CA ASN A 325 5.27 -4.52 -20.75
C ASN A 325 5.93 -3.40 -21.55
N ARG A 326 7.07 -2.92 -21.07
CA ARG A 326 7.89 -1.92 -21.74
C ARG A 326 9.16 -2.58 -22.28
N SER A 327 9.36 -2.53 -23.59
CA SER A 327 10.59 -3.01 -24.22
C SER A 327 11.76 -2.06 -23.99
N ALA A 328 12.98 -2.50 -24.31
CA ALA A 328 14.21 -1.73 -24.11
C ALA A 328 14.25 -0.42 -24.91
N ASP A 329 13.53 -0.35 -26.03
CA ASP A 329 13.32 0.85 -26.85
C ASP A 329 12.24 1.79 -26.27
N GLY A 330 11.68 1.46 -25.11
CA GLY A 330 10.67 2.24 -24.43
C GLY A 330 9.25 2.06 -24.95
N LYS A 331 9.02 1.22 -25.97
CA LYS A 331 7.69 0.93 -26.51
C LYS A 331 6.88 0.11 -25.51
N GLU A 332 5.65 0.53 -25.28
CA GLU A 332 4.71 -0.20 -24.43
C GLU A 332 3.87 -1.17 -25.27
N THR A 333 3.70 -2.36 -24.74
CA THR A 333 2.84 -3.40 -25.29
C THR A 333 2.02 -3.98 -24.15
N ILE A 334 0.76 -4.29 -24.38
CA ILE A 334 -0.05 -5.03 -23.40
C ILE A 334 0.00 -6.50 -23.83
N PRO A 335 0.71 -7.37 -23.10
CA PRO A 335 0.82 -8.77 -23.45
C PRO A 335 -0.52 -9.49 -23.24
N ILE A 336 -0.64 -10.67 -23.85
CA ILE A 336 -1.74 -11.61 -23.59
C ILE A 336 -1.29 -12.51 -22.43
N GLN A 337 -2.18 -12.70 -21.45
CA GLN A 337 -2.01 -13.63 -20.35
C GLN A 337 -2.72 -14.95 -20.68
N LEU A 338 -1.92 -15.98 -20.90
CA LEU A 338 -2.36 -17.38 -20.94
C LEU A 338 -2.47 -17.91 -19.52
N MET A 339 -3.64 -18.46 -19.21
CA MET A 339 -3.99 -19.07 -17.93
C MET A 339 -4.26 -20.56 -18.18
N LEU A 340 -3.52 -21.43 -17.50
CA LEU A 340 -3.79 -22.87 -17.45
C LEU A 340 -4.40 -23.18 -16.08
N ASP A 341 -5.66 -23.58 -16.07
CA ASP A 341 -6.44 -23.81 -14.87
C ASP A 341 -6.61 -25.32 -14.65
N THR A 342 -6.01 -25.85 -13.58
CA THR A 342 -6.21 -27.22 -13.12
C THR A 342 -7.30 -27.25 -12.05
N LYS A 343 -8.31 -28.11 -12.20
CA LYS A 343 -9.44 -28.25 -11.27
C LYS A 343 -9.70 -29.72 -10.96
N GLY A 344 -10.27 -30.03 -9.80
CA GLY A 344 -10.71 -31.39 -9.45
C GLY A 344 -10.24 -31.85 -8.07
N GLU A 345 -10.52 -33.12 -7.76
CA GLU A 345 -10.13 -33.75 -6.50
C GLU A 345 -8.60 -33.89 -6.42
N GLY A 346 -8.04 -33.69 -5.22
CA GLY A 346 -6.61 -33.78 -4.94
C GLY A 346 -5.82 -32.47 -5.04
N LEU A 347 -6.47 -31.33 -5.33
CA LEU A 347 -5.80 -30.02 -5.37
C LEU A 347 -5.18 -29.64 -4.02
N ASP A 348 -5.82 -30.06 -2.93
CA ASP A 348 -5.37 -29.92 -1.55
C ASP A 348 -4.04 -30.63 -1.28
N THR A 349 -3.67 -31.63 -2.08
CA THR A 349 -2.38 -32.33 -1.97
C THR A 349 -1.25 -31.61 -2.69
N ILE A 350 -1.54 -30.64 -3.57
CA ILE A 350 -0.52 -29.90 -4.30
C ILE A 350 0.08 -28.83 -3.39
N CYS A 351 1.41 -28.79 -3.26
CA CYS A 351 2.11 -27.80 -2.45
C CYS A 351 2.96 -26.81 -3.26
N ALA A 352 3.21 -27.09 -4.55
CA ALA A 352 3.89 -26.16 -5.45
C ALA A 352 3.64 -26.48 -6.93
N PHE A 353 3.87 -25.51 -7.81
CA PHE A 353 3.87 -25.69 -9.27
C PHE A 353 4.88 -24.77 -9.97
N GLY A 354 5.26 -25.09 -11.20
CA GLY A 354 6.11 -24.22 -12.01
C GLY A 354 6.96 -24.97 -13.03
N GLN A 355 8.16 -24.45 -13.31
CA GLN A 355 9.06 -24.92 -14.37
C GLN A 355 8.36 -25.12 -15.72
N ILE A 356 7.56 -24.14 -16.12
CA ILE A 356 6.71 -24.22 -17.32
C ILE A 356 7.56 -24.09 -18.58
N THR A 357 7.40 -25.04 -19.49
CA THR A 357 8.07 -25.04 -20.79
C THR A 357 7.03 -25.10 -21.90
N MET A 358 6.97 -24.06 -22.72
CA MET A 358 6.14 -24.07 -23.94
C MET A 358 6.93 -24.70 -25.08
N LYS A 359 6.40 -25.78 -25.65
CA LYS A 359 6.99 -26.48 -26.81
C LYS A 359 6.45 -25.92 -28.12
N ARG A 360 5.15 -25.59 -28.17
CA ARG A 360 4.47 -25.10 -29.36
C ARG A 360 3.38 -24.11 -29.00
N MET A 361 3.31 -23.00 -29.73
CA MET A 361 2.24 -22.00 -29.64
C MET A 361 1.90 -21.49 -31.05
N THR A 362 1.28 -22.35 -31.86
CA THR A 362 0.99 -22.07 -33.27
C THR A 362 -0.38 -21.41 -33.41
N LEU A 363 -0.42 -20.26 -34.08
CA LEU A 363 -1.62 -19.51 -34.44
C LEU A 363 -2.35 -20.14 -35.62
N GLU A 364 -3.62 -19.83 -35.76
CA GLU A 364 -4.33 -19.99 -37.03
C GLU A 364 -3.61 -19.18 -38.13
N GLY A 365 -3.17 -19.84 -39.20
CA GLY A 365 -2.28 -19.27 -40.21
C GLY A 365 -0.81 -19.72 -40.13
N GLY A 366 -0.43 -20.48 -39.09
CA GLY A 366 0.88 -21.14 -38.98
C GLY A 366 1.99 -20.32 -38.33
N GLU A 367 1.72 -19.05 -38.00
CA GLU A 367 2.64 -18.21 -37.22
C GLU A 367 2.81 -18.75 -35.79
N THR A 368 3.93 -18.43 -35.13
CA THR A 368 4.19 -18.84 -33.74
C THR A 368 4.12 -17.63 -32.81
N LEU A 369 3.33 -17.74 -31.73
CA LEU A 369 3.29 -16.72 -30.67
C LEU A 369 4.64 -16.62 -29.97
N LYS A 370 5.07 -15.40 -29.69
CA LYS A 370 6.33 -15.12 -29.01
C LYS A 370 6.11 -15.00 -27.51
N SER A 371 6.94 -15.69 -26.74
CA SER A 371 7.00 -15.50 -25.29
C SER A 371 7.52 -14.12 -24.93
N THR A 372 6.90 -13.47 -23.95
CA THR A 372 7.41 -12.19 -23.43
C THR A 372 8.62 -12.45 -22.52
N ARG A 373 9.78 -11.85 -22.84
CA ARG A 373 11.02 -12.00 -22.03
C ARG A 373 11.11 -11.05 -20.84
N ASN A 374 10.37 -9.93 -20.88
CA ASN A 374 10.32 -8.91 -19.83
C ASN A 374 8.99 -8.99 -19.08
N THR A 375 8.86 -9.99 -18.22
CA THR A 375 7.72 -10.03 -17.31
C THR A 375 8.14 -9.37 -16.01
N LEU A 376 7.63 -8.17 -15.74
CA LEU A 376 7.60 -7.59 -14.40
C LEU A 376 6.67 -8.47 -13.53
N MET A 377 7.08 -9.69 -13.22
CA MET A 377 6.41 -10.51 -12.24
C MET A 377 6.94 -10.12 -10.88
N ILE A 378 6.03 -9.60 -10.04
CA ILE A 378 6.29 -9.43 -8.62
C ILE A 378 6.21 -10.85 -8.02
N GLY A 379 7.36 -11.44 -7.73
CA GLY A 379 7.46 -12.79 -7.16
C GLY A 379 8.34 -13.74 -7.97
N PRO A 380 8.39 -15.02 -7.58
CA PRO A 380 9.11 -16.05 -8.33
C PRO A 380 8.58 -16.19 -9.76
N ASP A 381 9.48 -16.43 -10.70
CA ASP A 381 9.14 -16.76 -12.07
C ASP A 381 8.74 -18.25 -12.17
N PRO A 382 7.45 -18.61 -12.33
CA PRO A 382 7.03 -19.99 -12.47
C PRO A 382 7.55 -20.64 -13.76
N LEU A 383 8.15 -19.90 -14.70
CA LEU A 383 8.81 -20.49 -15.87
C LEU A 383 10.12 -21.20 -15.48
N ARG A 384 10.76 -20.75 -14.40
CA ARG A 384 12.10 -21.23 -13.99
C ARG A 384 12.11 -21.91 -12.63
N THR A 385 11.12 -21.60 -11.80
CA THR A 385 11.11 -21.96 -10.39
C THR A 385 9.80 -22.67 -10.04
N LEU A 386 9.78 -23.38 -8.91
CA LEU A 386 8.57 -23.93 -8.32
C LEU A 386 8.04 -22.90 -7.32
N VAL A 387 6.81 -22.44 -7.55
CA VAL A 387 6.09 -21.49 -6.72
C VAL A 387 5.19 -22.27 -5.75
N PRO A 388 5.16 -21.92 -4.46
CA PRO A 388 4.25 -22.53 -3.50
C PRO A 388 2.79 -22.40 -3.92
N PHE A 389 2.01 -23.43 -3.65
CA PHE A 389 0.57 -23.43 -3.83
C PHE A 389 -0.10 -23.95 -2.57
N ASP A 390 -1.24 -23.38 -2.26
CA ASP A 390 -2.10 -23.84 -1.18
C ASP A 390 -3.54 -23.52 -1.59
N ALA A 391 -4.38 -24.56 -1.66
CA ALA A 391 -5.74 -24.44 -2.17
C ALA A 391 -6.62 -23.52 -1.30
N ASP A 392 -6.26 -23.32 -0.04
CA ASP A 392 -6.95 -22.44 0.90
C ASP A 392 -6.39 -21.01 0.89
N ASP A 393 -5.24 -20.79 0.26
CA ASP A 393 -4.58 -19.47 0.21
C ASP A 393 -5.12 -18.63 -0.95
N GLN A 394 -6.22 -17.93 -0.68
CA GLN A 394 -6.81 -16.96 -1.61
C GLN A 394 -5.97 -15.67 -1.78
N VAL A 395 -4.90 -15.50 -0.99
CA VAL A 395 -4.28 -14.20 -0.71
C VAL A 395 -3.00 -13.97 -1.52
N ARG A 396 -2.29 -15.05 -1.91
CA ARG A 396 -0.90 -14.95 -2.40
C ARG A 396 -0.70 -15.13 -3.90
N ILE A 397 -1.63 -15.79 -4.60
CA ILE A 397 -1.52 -16.01 -6.05
C ILE A 397 -2.95 -15.98 -6.60
N ASP A 398 -3.18 -15.21 -7.66
CA ASP A 398 -4.49 -15.06 -8.34
C ASP A 398 -4.93 -16.40 -8.96
N HIS A 399 -5.42 -17.27 -8.08
CA HIS A 399 -6.01 -18.57 -8.31
C HIS A 399 -7.49 -18.46 -7.92
N PRO A 400 -8.42 -18.84 -8.81
CA PRO A 400 -9.82 -18.98 -8.43
C PRO A 400 -9.98 -20.04 -7.35
N GLU A 401 -11.07 -19.95 -6.60
CA GLU A 401 -11.42 -20.98 -5.62
C GLU A 401 -11.45 -22.37 -6.28
N GLY A 402 -10.83 -23.35 -5.62
CA GLY A 402 -10.75 -24.73 -6.11
C GLY A 402 -10.02 -24.89 -7.45
N THR A 403 -9.09 -23.98 -7.77
CA THR A 403 -8.36 -24.01 -9.04
C THR A 403 -6.88 -23.69 -8.81
N LEU A 404 -5.98 -24.50 -9.37
CA LEU A 404 -4.58 -24.11 -9.54
C LEU A 404 -4.44 -23.42 -10.89
N ARG A 405 -4.14 -22.11 -10.89
CA ARG A 405 -3.96 -21.30 -12.11
C ARG A 405 -2.50 -20.98 -12.39
N VAL A 406 -1.99 -21.51 -13.49
CA VAL A 406 -0.67 -21.18 -14.02
C VAL A 406 -0.76 -20.04 -15.02
N LYS A 407 0.06 -19.00 -14.88
CA LYS A 407 0.07 -17.84 -15.78
C LYS A 407 1.32 -17.79 -16.66
N TYR A 408 1.12 -17.44 -17.93
CA TYR A 408 2.18 -17.29 -18.93
C TYR A 408 1.91 -16.05 -19.79
N LEU A 409 2.90 -15.18 -19.99
CA LEU A 409 2.73 -13.96 -20.80
C LEU A 409 3.30 -14.15 -22.22
N VAL A 410 2.48 -13.87 -23.23
CA VAL A 410 2.86 -13.89 -24.65
C VAL A 410 2.65 -12.53 -25.29
N GLU A 411 3.46 -12.23 -26.31
CA GLU A 411 3.24 -11.05 -27.15
C GLU A 411 1.94 -11.21 -27.95
N PRO A 412 1.20 -10.12 -28.17
CA PRO A 412 0.04 -10.17 -29.06
C PRO A 412 0.46 -10.55 -30.48
N PRO A 413 -0.37 -11.29 -31.24
CA PRO A 413 -0.06 -11.63 -32.62
C PRO A 413 0.05 -10.36 -33.48
N SER A 414 0.92 -10.39 -34.50
CA SER A 414 1.02 -9.31 -35.49
C SER A 414 -0.06 -9.37 -36.57
N GLY A 415 -0.66 -10.54 -36.80
CA GLY A 415 -1.69 -10.77 -37.81
C GLY A 415 -3.12 -10.75 -37.26
N THR A 416 -4.06 -11.20 -38.09
CA THR A 416 -5.51 -11.28 -37.78
C THR A 416 -5.92 -12.62 -37.17
N ALA A 417 -5.00 -13.35 -36.53
CA ALA A 417 -5.31 -14.63 -35.93
C ALA A 417 -6.32 -14.46 -34.78
N GLU A 418 -7.38 -15.27 -34.78
CA GLU A 418 -8.43 -15.22 -33.76
C GLU A 418 -8.28 -16.33 -32.70
N LYS A 419 -7.39 -17.31 -32.94
CA LYS A 419 -7.12 -18.42 -32.01
C LYS A 419 -5.70 -18.97 -32.14
N ILE A 420 -5.27 -19.66 -31.08
CA ILE A 420 -4.10 -20.53 -31.05
C ILE A 420 -4.53 -21.91 -31.54
N ALA A 421 -4.17 -22.26 -32.77
CA ALA A 421 -4.49 -23.55 -33.37
C ALA A 421 -3.90 -24.74 -32.58
N ALA A 422 -2.68 -24.59 -32.04
CA ALA A 422 -2.05 -25.62 -31.21
C ALA A 422 -1.16 -25.02 -30.11
N LEU A 423 -1.47 -25.36 -28.85
CA LEU A 423 -0.70 -25.00 -27.67
C LEU A 423 -0.21 -26.27 -26.98
N GLU A 424 1.10 -26.51 -26.99
CA GLU A 424 1.72 -27.69 -26.37
C GLU A 424 2.84 -27.26 -25.42
N GLY A 425 2.93 -27.95 -24.28
CA GLY A 425 3.98 -27.66 -23.30
C GLY A 425 3.98 -28.65 -22.15
N THR A 426 4.78 -28.32 -21.15
CA THR A 426 4.87 -29.06 -19.90
C THR A 426 4.93 -28.11 -18.72
N PHE A 427 4.43 -28.53 -17.57
CA PHE A 427 4.72 -27.89 -16.28
C PHE A 427 4.92 -28.96 -15.22
N LYS A 428 5.55 -28.59 -14.10
CA LYS A 428 5.71 -29.47 -12.95
C LYS A 428 4.83 -29.02 -11.80
N TYR A 429 4.40 -29.99 -11.00
CA TYR A 429 3.80 -29.73 -9.70
C TYR A 429 4.37 -30.69 -8.65
N LEU A 430 4.29 -30.26 -7.39
CA LEU A 430 4.71 -31.03 -6.23
C LEU A 430 3.48 -31.41 -5.42
N THR A 431 3.40 -32.66 -4.99
CA THR A 431 2.38 -33.11 -4.03
C THR A 431 3.02 -33.51 -2.70
N SER A 432 2.29 -33.30 -1.62
CA SER A 432 2.64 -33.78 -0.28
C SER A 432 1.42 -34.34 0.43
N GLU A 433 1.62 -35.46 1.13
CA GLU A 433 0.60 -36.08 1.99
C GLU A 433 0.75 -35.66 3.46
N LYS A 434 1.84 -34.96 3.81
CA LYS A 434 2.18 -34.58 5.18
C LYS A 434 2.78 -33.19 5.22
N SER A 435 2.11 -32.30 5.94
CA SER A 435 2.57 -30.93 6.12
C SER A 435 2.37 -30.50 7.57
N ASP A 436 3.37 -29.81 8.12
CA ASP A 436 3.30 -29.25 9.46
C ASP A 436 3.67 -27.76 9.42
N GLU A 437 3.03 -26.96 10.27
CA GLU A 437 3.36 -25.55 10.43
C GLU A 437 4.42 -25.35 11.52
N PHE A 438 5.41 -24.52 11.24
CA PHE A 438 6.49 -24.20 12.14
C PHE A 438 6.62 -22.68 12.33
N THR A 439 7.02 -22.30 13.54
CA THR A 439 7.47 -20.94 13.84
C THR A 439 8.89 -21.01 14.41
N ILE A 440 9.81 -20.27 13.81
CA ILE A 440 11.15 -20.04 14.36
C ILE A 440 11.13 -18.66 15.01
N ASP A 441 11.33 -18.63 16.32
CA ASP A 441 11.52 -17.40 17.08
C ASP A 441 12.97 -16.91 17.05
N GLU A 442 13.15 -15.62 17.30
CA GLU A 442 14.45 -14.96 17.39
C GLU A 442 15.39 -15.34 16.23
N VAL A 443 14.85 -15.27 15.02
CA VAL A 443 15.41 -15.83 13.79
C VAL A 443 16.86 -15.41 13.56
N ALA A 444 17.18 -14.14 13.85
CA ALA A 444 18.54 -13.61 13.72
C ALA A 444 19.56 -14.36 14.60
N LYS A 445 19.18 -14.75 15.82
CA LYS A 445 20.04 -15.53 16.74
C LYS A 445 20.04 -17.00 16.37
N THR A 446 18.88 -17.53 15.98
CA THR A 446 18.71 -18.94 15.63
C THR A 446 19.49 -19.30 14.37
N ALA A 447 19.56 -18.40 13.38
CA ALA A 447 20.31 -18.57 12.13
C ALA A 447 21.83 -18.69 12.31
N LEU A 448 22.37 -18.41 13.50
CA LEU A 448 23.80 -18.54 13.84
C LEU A 448 24.20 -19.95 14.27
N LYS A 449 23.22 -20.85 14.46
CA LYS A 449 23.44 -22.23 14.93
C LYS A 449 22.57 -23.22 14.15
N PRO A 450 22.90 -24.52 14.16
CA PRO A 450 22.00 -25.54 13.62
C PRO A 450 20.63 -25.50 14.33
N LEU A 451 19.56 -25.74 13.58
CA LEU A 451 18.20 -25.85 14.14
C LEU A 451 18.11 -27.03 15.10
N ALA A 452 17.52 -26.80 16.27
CA ALA A 452 17.43 -27.78 17.35
C ALA A 452 16.24 -28.75 17.18
N ASP A 453 15.19 -28.31 16.48
CA ASP A 453 14.01 -29.11 16.21
C ASP A 453 14.39 -30.37 15.41
N PRO A 454 14.09 -31.59 15.92
CA PRO A 454 14.46 -32.83 15.25
C PRO A 454 13.83 -32.98 13.87
N GLU A 455 12.61 -32.48 13.68
CA GLU A 455 11.88 -32.60 12.42
C GLU A 455 12.48 -31.68 11.37
N LEU A 456 12.71 -30.41 11.72
CA LEU A 456 13.39 -29.45 10.84
C LEU A 456 14.80 -29.92 10.46
N LYS A 457 15.52 -30.51 11.42
CA LYS A 457 16.84 -31.09 11.19
C LYS A 457 16.78 -32.30 10.25
N SER A 458 15.82 -33.20 10.45
CA SER A 458 15.65 -34.39 9.62
C SER A 458 15.26 -34.03 8.18
N ALA A 459 14.43 -33.00 8.02
CA ALA A 459 14.05 -32.44 6.73
C ALA A 459 15.14 -31.60 6.06
N GLY A 460 16.31 -31.47 6.71
CA GLY A 460 17.43 -30.69 6.18
C GLY A 460 17.14 -29.19 6.06
N VAL A 461 16.20 -28.67 6.86
CA VAL A 461 15.91 -27.23 6.90
C VAL A 461 17.13 -26.49 7.43
N LYS A 462 17.54 -25.46 6.68
CA LYS A 462 18.66 -24.61 7.01
C LYS A 462 18.22 -23.16 6.97
N LEU A 463 18.68 -22.41 7.96
CA LEU A 463 18.47 -20.98 8.11
C LEU A 463 19.85 -20.34 8.22
N LEU A 464 20.14 -19.37 7.35
CA LEU A 464 21.44 -18.75 7.24
C LEU A 464 21.31 -17.23 7.23
N LEU A 465 21.94 -16.58 8.21
CA LEU A 465 22.11 -15.14 8.24
C LEU A 465 23.49 -14.78 7.71
N LYS A 466 23.55 -13.93 6.70
CA LYS A 466 24.80 -13.42 6.11
C LYS A 466 24.82 -11.90 6.12
N PRO A 467 25.97 -11.26 6.33
CA PRO A 467 26.11 -9.85 5.98
C PRO A 467 25.95 -9.70 4.46
N GLY A 468 25.23 -8.67 4.04
CA GLY A 468 25.05 -8.29 2.64
C GLY A 468 25.16 -6.77 2.47
N ASN A 469 24.99 -6.29 1.24
CA ASN A 469 24.98 -4.87 0.90
C ASN A 469 23.59 -4.49 0.36
N PRO A 470 22.84 -3.55 0.96
CA PRO A 470 23.21 -2.67 2.09
C PRO A 470 23.00 -3.21 3.52
N GLY A 471 22.60 -4.48 3.69
CA GLY A 471 22.35 -5.05 5.02
C GLY A 471 22.39 -6.58 5.05
N GLU A 472 22.07 -7.16 6.20
CA GLU A 472 21.95 -8.59 6.43
C GLU A 472 20.93 -9.24 5.49
N THR A 473 21.24 -10.46 5.09
CA THR A 473 20.41 -11.31 4.25
C THR A 473 20.13 -12.60 5.01
N LEU A 474 18.86 -12.92 5.18
CA LEU A 474 18.40 -14.18 5.74
C LEU A 474 17.99 -15.10 4.59
N THR A 475 18.56 -16.29 4.54
CA THR A 475 18.26 -17.32 3.53
C THR A 475 17.75 -18.59 4.21
N MET A 476 16.68 -19.18 3.69
CA MET A 476 16.08 -20.41 4.19
C MET A 476 15.84 -21.42 3.06
N TRP A 477 16.09 -22.70 3.31
CA TRP A 477 15.84 -23.80 2.37
C TRP A 477 15.71 -25.14 3.10
N CYS A 478 15.25 -26.19 2.42
CA CYS A 478 15.09 -27.55 2.98
C CYS A 478 15.81 -28.61 2.13
N GLY A 479 15.99 -29.81 2.69
CA GLY A 479 16.61 -30.95 2.01
C GLY A 479 15.76 -31.55 0.89
N LYS A 480 16.34 -32.51 0.16
CA LYS A 480 15.64 -33.24 -0.91
C LYS A 480 14.46 -34.04 -0.33
N GLY A 481 13.34 -34.08 -1.06
CA GLY A 481 12.11 -34.76 -0.62
C GLY A 481 11.23 -33.92 0.31
N HIS A 482 11.59 -32.65 0.52
CA HIS A 482 10.84 -31.67 1.30
C HIS A 482 10.66 -30.39 0.51
N PHE A 483 9.63 -29.62 0.87
CA PHE A 483 9.37 -28.29 0.31
C PHE A 483 8.93 -27.35 1.44
N LEU A 484 9.30 -26.07 1.34
CA LEU A 484 8.84 -25.04 2.27
C LEU A 484 7.75 -24.24 1.55
N SER A 485 6.57 -24.15 2.13
CA SER A 485 5.44 -23.34 1.66
C SER A 485 5.01 -22.33 2.74
N LYS A 486 4.10 -21.40 2.39
CA LYS A 486 3.58 -20.35 3.29
C LYS A 486 4.65 -19.58 4.09
N VAL A 487 5.85 -19.43 3.54
CA VAL A 487 6.94 -18.74 4.25
C VAL A 487 6.56 -17.27 4.45
N GLY A 488 6.58 -16.81 5.70
CA GLY A 488 6.25 -15.46 6.11
C GLY A 488 7.06 -15.03 7.32
N ILE A 489 7.16 -13.72 7.52
CA ILE A 489 7.93 -13.13 8.62
C ILE A 489 7.00 -12.24 9.43
N SER A 490 6.95 -12.44 10.73
CA SER A 490 6.27 -11.53 11.66
C SER A 490 7.31 -10.85 12.55
N ASN A 491 7.27 -9.52 12.61
CA ASN A 491 8.02 -8.75 13.61
C ASN A 491 7.02 -8.27 14.68
N PRO A 492 7.17 -8.66 15.96
CA PRO A 492 6.22 -8.28 17.01
C PRO A 492 6.17 -6.78 17.30
N PHE A 493 7.09 -5.98 16.74
CA PHE A 493 7.10 -4.52 16.86
C PHE A 493 6.51 -3.80 15.65
N ASP A 494 6.18 -4.51 14.58
CA ASP A 494 5.43 -3.91 13.48
C ASP A 494 3.96 -3.82 13.93
N ALA A 495 3.58 -2.68 14.47
CA ALA A 495 2.22 -2.41 14.95
C ALA A 495 1.15 -2.59 13.86
N ASN A 496 1.57 -2.66 12.59
CA ASN A 496 0.70 -2.89 11.44
C ASN A 496 0.58 -4.38 11.07
N GLY A 497 1.30 -5.28 11.75
CA GLY A 497 1.32 -6.71 11.40
C GLY A 497 1.87 -6.98 10.00
N ALA A 498 2.65 -6.07 9.41
CA ALA A 498 3.11 -6.19 8.04
C ALA A 498 4.02 -7.41 7.88
N THR A 499 3.48 -8.44 7.23
CA THR A 499 4.22 -9.66 6.94
C THR A 499 5.20 -9.35 5.81
N ARG A 500 6.50 -9.43 6.08
CA ARG A 500 7.51 -9.33 5.01
C ARG A 500 7.59 -10.67 4.29
N PHE A 501 7.59 -10.62 2.96
CA PHE A 501 7.71 -11.80 2.12
C PHE A 501 9.19 -12.08 1.81
N PHE A 502 9.53 -13.36 1.76
CA PHE A 502 10.80 -13.79 1.20
C PHE A 502 10.72 -13.73 -0.33
N ASN A 503 11.78 -13.27 -0.96
CA ASN A 503 12.00 -13.49 -2.38
C ASN A 503 12.31 -14.97 -2.59
N LEU A 504 11.54 -15.60 -3.47
CA LEU A 504 11.78 -16.98 -3.85
C LEU A 504 12.76 -17.00 -5.03
N GLU A 505 13.89 -17.67 -4.85
CA GLU A 505 14.97 -17.78 -5.83
C GLU A 505 15.32 -19.25 -6.07
N VAL A 506 16.04 -19.53 -7.16
CA VAL A 506 16.67 -20.83 -7.39
C VAL A 506 18.18 -20.65 -7.27
N ASP A 507 18.77 -21.30 -6.27
CA ASP A 507 20.22 -21.36 -6.07
C ASP A 507 20.68 -22.80 -6.31
N LYS A 508 21.49 -23.02 -7.37
CA LYS A 508 22.01 -24.34 -7.77
C LYS A 508 20.94 -25.42 -7.93
N GLY A 509 19.79 -25.04 -8.49
CA GLY A 509 18.66 -25.95 -8.73
C GLY A 509 17.80 -26.23 -7.49
N GLN A 510 18.07 -25.59 -6.36
CA GLN A 510 17.29 -25.68 -5.14
C GLN A 510 16.48 -24.40 -4.94
N THR A 511 15.21 -24.56 -4.56
CA THR A 511 14.35 -23.45 -4.13
C THR A 511 14.86 -22.87 -2.82
N VAL A 512 15.17 -21.57 -2.80
CA VAL A 512 15.63 -20.85 -1.62
C VAL A 512 14.78 -19.62 -1.38
N TYR A 513 14.48 -19.35 -0.12
CA TYR A 513 13.77 -18.18 0.34
C TYR A 513 14.79 -17.17 0.87
N ARG A 514 14.84 -15.97 0.29
CA ARG A 514 15.79 -14.92 0.70
C ARG A 514 15.08 -13.63 1.03
N ILE A 515 15.46 -13.00 2.13
CA ILE A 515 15.05 -11.63 2.46
C ILE A 515 16.26 -10.81 2.86
N GLN A 516 16.25 -9.52 2.50
CA GLN A 516 17.23 -8.54 2.95
C GLN A 516 16.63 -7.62 4.02
N SER A 517 17.39 -7.30 5.06
CA SER A 517 16.95 -6.33 6.05
C SER A 517 16.86 -4.93 5.43
N LEU A 518 15.68 -4.34 5.53
CA LEU A 518 15.41 -2.94 5.23
C LEU A 518 15.34 -2.08 6.50
N GLU A 519 15.65 -2.64 7.67
CA GLU A 519 15.67 -1.89 8.92
C GLU A 519 16.86 -0.92 8.96
N GLN A 520 16.74 0.16 9.74
CA GLN A 520 17.81 1.14 9.90
C GLN A 520 19.05 0.45 10.49
N GLY A 521 20.18 0.54 9.79
CA GLY A 521 21.42 -0.17 10.15
C GLY A 521 21.55 -1.56 9.52
N GLY A 522 20.59 -1.98 8.71
CA GLY A 522 20.69 -3.18 7.88
C GLY A 522 20.71 -4.49 8.67
N LYS A 523 20.26 -4.52 9.93
CA LYS A 523 20.17 -5.74 10.75
C LYS A 523 18.74 -6.19 10.90
N PHE A 524 18.49 -7.48 11.11
CA PHE A 524 17.14 -7.92 11.48
C PHE A 524 16.88 -7.72 12.98
N SER A 525 15.64 -7.39 13.33
CA SER A 525 15.20 -7.39 14.73
C SER A 525 15.51 -8.71 15.44
N GLU A 526 15.99 -8.65 16.68
CA GLU A 526 16.22 -9.85 17.49
C GLU A 526 14.93 -10.62 17.79
N LYS A 527 13.76 -9.96 17.69
CA LYS A 527 12.45 -10.59 17.89
C LYS A 527 11.78 -11.04 16.60
N LEU A 528 12.50 -11.01 15.48
CA LEU A 528 11.97 -11.48 14.21
C LEU A 528 11.55 -12.95 14.32
N GLN A 529 10.34 -13.26 13.86
CA GLN A 529 9.81 -14.62 13.76
C GLN A 529 9.63 -14.99 12.29
N VAL A 530 9.92 -16.25 11.94
CA VAL A 530 9.64 -16.81 10.62
C VAL A 530 8.63 -17.93 10.80
N LYS A 531 7.50 -17.82 10.11
CA LYS A 531 6.45 -18.85 10.04
C LYS A 531 6.47 -19.49 8.67
N PHE A 532 6.32 -20.80 8.61
CA PHE A 532 6.27 -21.54 7.35
C PHE A 532 5.58 -22.89 7.53
N LYS A 533 5.16 -23.48 6.42
CA LYS A 533 4.66 -24.84 6.32
C LYS A 533 5.76 -25.72 5.70
N LEU A 534 6.05 -26.85 6.31
CA LEU A 534 7.02 -27.83 5.82
C LEU A 534 6.27 -29.02 5.24
N ASP A 535 6.30 -29.13 3.92
CA ASP A 535 5.74 -30.26 3.18
C ASP A 535 6.78 -31.38 3.10
N ARG A 536 6.40 -32.59 3.51
CA ARG A 536 7.28 -33.78 3.56
C ARG A 536 6.87 -34.82 2.54
N GLU A 537 7.77 -35.76 2.27
CA GLU A 537 7.53 -36.87 1.34
C GLU A 537 7.10 -36.37 -0.05
N VAL A 538 7.67 -35.23 -0.46
CA VAL A 538 7.26 -34.49 -1.65
C VAL A 538 7.56 -35.31 -2.90
N LYS A 539 6.53 -35.51 -3.73
CA LYS A 539 6.63 -36.17 -5.04
C LYS A 539 6.56 -35.11 -6.13
N GLU A 540 7.47 -35.19 -7.10
CA GLU A 540 7.48 -34.33 -8.28
C GLU A 540 6.75 -35.02 -9.43
N HIS A 541 5.86 -34.28 -10.08
CA HIS A 541 5.08 -34.75 -11.22
C HIS A 541 5.31 -33.83 -12.40
N LEU A 542 5.36 -34.40 -13.61
CA LEU A 542 5.48 -33.66 -14.87
C LEU A 542 4.18 -33.80 -15.65
N VAL A 543 3.50 -32.69 -15.88
CA VAL A 543 2.31 -32.64 -16.73
C VAL A 543 2.72 -32.27 -18.14
N SER A 544 2.34 -33.08 -19.12
CA SER A 544 2.43 -32.75 -20.54
C SER A 544 1.04 -32.44 -21.08
N PHE A 545 0.88 -31.30 -21.75
CA PHE A 545 -0.43 -30.86 -22.21
C PHE A 545 -0.45 -30.48 -23.70
N ARG A 546 -1.64 -30.59 -24.30
CA ARG A 546 -1.99 -30.05 -25.61
C ARG A 546 -3.40 -29.50 -25.59
N PHE A 547 -3.55 -28.28 -26.09
CA PHE A 547 -4.82 -27.65 -26.40
C PHE A 547 -4.91 -27.37 -27.89
N GLU A 548 -6.13 -27.36 -28.41
CA GLU A 548 -6.45 -27.03 -29.79
C GLU A 548 -7.47 -25.89 -29.80
N ASP A 549 -7.35 -24.99 -30.77
CA ASP A 549 -8.32 -23.91 -31.00
C ASP A 549 -8.59 -22.98 -29.79
N VAL A 550 -7.56 -22.62 -29.01
CA VAL A 550 -7.71 -21.70 -27.87
C VAL A 550 -8.00 -20.28 -28.35
N PRO A 551 -9.17 -19.66 -28.06
CA PRO A 551 -9.52 -18.34 -28.57
C PRO A 551 -8.57 -17.26 -28.07
N LEU A 552 -8.24 -16.29 -28.93
CA LEU A 552 -7.49 -15.08 -28.58
C LEU A 552 -8.44 -13.98 -28.09
N PRO A 553 -7.98 -13.13 -27.14
CA PRO A 553 -8.76 -11.97 -26.75
C PRO A 553 -8.88 -11.02 -27.94
N THR A 554 -10.07 -10.46 -28.16
CA THR A 554 -10.31 -9.56 -29.30
C THR A 554 -9.54 -8.24 -29.14
N PRO A 555 -9.07 -7.60 -30.23
CA PRO A 555 -8.40 -6.31 -30.14
C PRO A 555 -9.22 -5.21 -29.44
N ASP A 556 -10.53 -5.21 -29.62
CA ASP A 556 -11.45 -4.22 -29.02
C ASP A 556 -11.60 -4.38 -27.50
N SER A 557 -11.29 -5.56 -26.97
CA SER A 557 -11.30 -5.83 -25.53
C SER A 557 -9.99 -5.44 -24.83
N LYS A 558 -9.01 -4.96 -25.59
CA LYS A 558 -7.70 -4.55 -25.06
C LYS A 558 -7.85 -3.34 -24.13
N PRO A 559 -7.30 -3.40 -22.90
CA PRO A 559 -7.28 -2.24 -22.02
C PRO A 559 -6.69 -1.03 -22.73
N LYS A 560 -7.36 0.12 -22.65
CA LYS A 560 -6.81 1.38 -23.15
C LYS A 560 -5.59 1.71 -22.30
N SER A 561 -4.43 1.99 -22.92
CA SER A 561 -3.25 2.42 -22.16
C SER A 561 -3.61 3.70 -21.39
N GLN A 562 -3.48 3.65 -20.07
CA GLN A 562 -3.79 4.77 -19.19
C GLN A 562 -2.64 5.80 -19.14
N ILE A 563 -1.50 5.51 -19.78
CA ILE A 563 -0.35 6.40 -19.82
C ILE A 563 -0.45 7.24 -21.12
N PRO A 564 -0.54 8.58 -21.01
CA PRO A 564 -0.54 9.46 -22.19
C PRO A 564 0.72 9.20 -23.02
N GLN A 565 0.56 8.84 -24.31
CA GLN A 565 1.68 8.72 -25.22
C GLN A 565 2.37 10.09 -25.32
N GLN A 566 3.65 10.18 -24.96
CA GLN A 566 4.42 11.40 -25.17
C GLN A 566 4.41 11.74 -26.67
N PRO A 567 4.21 13.01 -27.06
CA PRO A 567 4.33 13.41 -28.45
C PRO A 567 5.73 13.01 -28.96
N GLN A 568 5.78 12.25 -30.04
CA GLN A 568 7.05 11.97 -30.72
C GLN A 568 7.62 13.32 -31.18
N GLN A 569 8.74 13.74 -30.59
CA GLN A 569 9.51 14.86 -31.11
C GLN A 569 10.13 14.39 -32.43
N ASN A 570 9.57 14.87 -33.54
CA ASN A 570 10.12 14.70 -34.89
C ASN A 570 11.35 15.58 -35.11
#